data_AF-A0A7Y2MMW8-F1
#
_entry.id   AF-A0A7Y2MMW8-F1
#
_cell.length_a   1.000
_cell.length_b   1.000
_cell.length_c   1.000
_cell.angle_alpha   90.00
_cell.angle_beta   90.00
_cell.angle_gamma   90.00
#
_symmetry.space_group_name_H-M   'P 1'
#
loop_
_entity.id
_entity.type
_entity.pdbx_description
1 polymer ?
#
loop_
_entity_poly.entity_id
_entity_poly.type
_entity_poly.pdbx_seq_one_letter_code
_entity_poly.pdbx_strand_id
1 'polypeptide(L)'
;MNRIITFLLMLLPCILSSQLTVEPDDIDKKSRKKFEKAIQCLKKKEYNKGLQQLDDLVTKYPGLLVAHKHLARNYMRLNQKAKAWQHLKAIDKISSEIDIPFKMTLADMYEEKGMLDSALYHVTLLKESDGLNAEQKKQIEFRFKELEFRLKAYASPLD
;
A
#
# COMPACT_ATOMS: atom_id res chain seq x y z
N MET A 1 -1.67 55.16 15.14
CA MET A 1 -2.47 54.11 15.81
C MET A 1 -2.94 53.11 14.77
N ASN A 2 -2.75 51.81 15.04
CA ASN A 2 -3.24 50.61 14.33
C ASN A 2 -2.79 50.43 12.87
N ARG A 3 -1.69 49.71 12.59
CA ARG A 3 -1.61 48.24 12.48
C ARG A 3 -2.80 47.65 11.71
N ILE A 4 -2.57 47.25 10.45
CA ILE A 4 -2.85 45.90 9.94
C ILE A 4 -1.83 45.64 8.82
N ILE A 5 -0.96 44.70 9.09
CA ILE A 5 -0.03 44.07 8.17
C ILE A 5 -0.85 43.05 7.40
N THR A 6 -1.12 43.26 6.11
CA THR A 6 -1.68 42.20 5.27
C THR A 6 -0.52 41.44 4.65
N PHE A 7 -0.12 40.40 5.39
CA PHE A 7 0.85 39.39 5.01
C PHE A 7 0.43 38.73 3.69
N LEU A 8 1.29 38.87 2.67
CA LEU A 8 1.86 37.76 1.93
C LEU A 8 1.04 36.45 1.89
N LEU A 9 0.24 36.27 0.83
CA LEU A 9 -0.23 34.94 0.41
C LEU A 9 0.54 34.56 -0.86
N MET A 10 1.76 34.06 -0.64
CA MET A 10 2.53 33.34 -1.65
C MET A 10 1.73 32.11 -2.11
N LEU A 11 1.58 32.00 -3.43
CA LEU A 11 1.78 30.78 -4.23
C LEU A 11 1.63 29.47 -3.46
N LEU A 12 0.44 28.87 -3.50
CA LEU A 12 0.29 27.44 -3.30
C LEU A 12 0.21 26.77 -4.69
N PRO A 13 1.33 26.37 -5.33
CA PRO A 13 1.21 25.32 -6.32
C PRO A 13 0.82 24.07 -5.52
N CYS A 14 -0.42 23.63 -5.70
CA CYS A 14 -0.81 22.24 -5.47
C CYS A 14 0.11 21.37 -6.32
N ILE A 15 1.30 21.05 -5.78
CA ILE A 15 2.07 19.93 -6.27
C ILE A 15 1.26 18.73 -5.79
N LEU A 16 0.35 18.25 -6.65
CA LEU A 16 -0.03 16.84 -6.67
C LEU A 16 1.30 16.08 -6.78
N SER A 17 1.86 15.75 -5.64
CA SER A 17 3.00 14.84 -5.56
C SER A 17 2.41 13.45 -5.75
N SER A 18 1.94 13.17 -6.96
CA SER A 18 2.00 11.82 -7.49
C SER A 18 3.46 11.44 -7.34
N GLN A 19 3.77 10.60 -6.35
CA GLN A 19 5.10 10.05 -6.24
C GLN A 19 5.30 9.25 -7.53
N LEU A 20 6.19 9.73 -8.40
CA LEU A 20 6.43 9.12 -9.70
C LEU A 20 6.77 7.65 -9.48
N THR A 21 5.92 6.77 -10.01
CA THR A 21 6.18 5.34 -10.04
C THR A 21 7.48 5.11 -10.83
N VAL A 22 8.45 4.45 -10.21
CA VAL A 22 9.73 4.13 -10.85
C VAL A 22 9.67 2.69 -11.32
N GLU A 23 9.83 2.46 -12.63
CA GLU A 23 9.94 1.10 -13.16
C GLU A 23 11.40 0.62 -13.13
N PRO A 24 11.66 -0.70 -13.15
CA PRO A 24 13.03 -1.24 -13.21
C PRO A 24 13.85 -0.75 -14.40
N ASP A 25 13.18 -0.32 -15.47
CA ASP A 25 13.85 0.20 -16.65
C ASP A 25 14.27 1.67 -16.53
N ASP A 26 13.78 2.38 -15.51
CA ASP A 26 14.11 3.78 -15.24
C ASP A 26 15.30 3.93 -14.27
N ILE A 27 15.70 2.85 -13.60
CA ILE A 27 16.85 2.86 -12.67
C ILE A 27 18.16 2.51 -13.38
N ASP A 28 19.28 2.86 -12.74
CA ASP A 28 20.61 2.64 -13.30
C ASP A 28 20.90 1.14 -13.55
N LYS A 29 21.73 0.87 -14.56
CA LYS A 29 22.05 -0.49 -15.01
C LYS A 29 22.57 -1.41 -13.90
N LYS A 30 23.32 -0.88 -12.92
CA LYS A 30 23.83 -1.67 -11.79
C LYS A 30 22.69 -2.03 -10.84
N SER A 31 21.80 -1.09 -10.55
CA SER A 31 20.62 -1.33 -9.71
C SER A 31 19.60 -2.26 -10.38
N ARG A 32 19.39 -2.17 -11.70
CA ARG A 32 18.55 -3.13 -12.44
C ARG A 32 19.10 -4.55 -12.37
N LYS A 33 20.41 -4.73 -12.60
CA LYS A 33 21.08 -6.02 -12.42
C LYS A 33 20.96 -6.55 -10.98
N LYS A 34 21.02 -5.65 -9.99
CA LYS A 34 20.80 -6.04 -8.59
C LYS A 34 19.36 -6.50 -8.36
N PHE A 35 18.37 -5.83 -8.95
CA PHE A 35 16.97 -6.24 -8.90
C PHE A 35 16.78 -7.64 -9.50
N GLU A 36 17.28 -7.88 -10.71
CA GLU A 36 17.22 -9.19 -11.37
C GLU A 36 17.84 -10.30 -10.53
N LYS A 37 19.02 -10.06 -9.94
CA LYS A 37 19.69 -11.00 -9.03
C LYS A 37 18.85 -11.27 -7.78
N ALA A 38 18.23 -10.24 -7.22
CA ALA A 38 17.36 -10.39 -6.07
C ALA A 38 16.16 -11.30 -6.40
N ILE A 39 15.53 -11.09 -7.56
CA ILE A 39 14.44 -11.96 -8.03
C ILE A 39 14.92 -13.40 -8.25
N GLN A 40 16.13 -13.61 -8.79
CA GLN A 40 16.71 -14.95 -8.92
C GLN A 40 16.95 -15.62 -7.55
N CYS A 41 17.49 -14.90 -6.57
CA CYS A 41 17.65 -15.40 -5.20
C CYS A 41 16.30 -15.82 -4.61
N LEU A 42 15.25 -15.01 -4.76
CA LEU A 42 13.90 -15.34 -4.30
C LEU A 42 13.34 -16.60 -4.98
N LYS A 43 13.54 -16.75 -6.30
CA LYS A 43 13.15 -17.96 -7.05
C LYS A 43 13.88 -19.22 -6.53
N LYS A 44 15.14 -19.08 -6.13
CA LYS A 44 15.95 -20.14 -5.52
C LYS A 44 15.67 -20.36 -4.02
N LYS A 45 14.66 -19.69 -3.46
CA LYS A 45 14.32 -19.70 -2.01
C LYS A 45 15.44 -19.16 -1.11
N GLU A 46 16.41 -18.43 -1.66
CA GLU A 46 17.45 -17.72 -0.90
C GLU A 46 16.88 -16.40 -0.36
N TYR A 47 15.84 -16.48 0.48
CA TYR A 47 15.02 -15.34 0.88
C TYR A 47 15.83 -14.23 1.53
N ASN A 48 16.74 -14.55 2.45
CA ASN A 48 17.55 -13.54 3.16
C ASN A 48 18.33 -12.65 2.18
N LYS A 49 19.00 -13.26 1.21
CA LYS A 49 19.79 -12.52 0.20
C LYS A 49 18.89 -11.71 -0.74
N GLY A 50 17.82 -12.34 -1.24
CA GLY A 50 16.90 -11.69 -2.17
C GLY A 50 16.19 -10.48 -1.54
N LEU A 51 15.71 -10.63 -0.30
CA LEU A 51 15.02 -9.56 0.42
C LEU A 51 15.98 -8.42 0.80
N GLN A 52 17.19 -8.74 1.30
CA GLN A 52 18.18 -7.71 1.59
C GLN A 52 18.53 -6.88 0.34
N GLN A 53 18.70 -7.52 -0.82
CA GLN A 53 18.99 -6.79 -2.06
C GLN A 53 17.84 -5.89 -2.49
N LEU A 54 16.59 -6.31 -2.29
CA LEU A 54 15.41 -5.50 -2.56
C LEU A 54 15.25 -4.36 -1.55
N ASP A 55 15.54 -4.57 -0.27
CA ASP A 55 15.52 -3.54 0.77
C ASP A 55 16.52 -2.42 0.47
N ASP A 56 17.74 -2.79 0.06
CA ASP A 56 18.74 -1.82 -0.40
C ASP A 56 18.26 -1.03 -1.63
N LEU A 57 17.51 -1.67 -2.52
CA LEU A 57 16.99 -1.03 -3.73
C LEU A 57 15.90 -0.04 -3.41
N VAL A 58 14.93 -0.38 -2.55
CA VAL A 58 13.86 0.56 -2.17
C VAL A 58 14.37 1.68 -1.28
N THR A 59 15.50 1.48 -0.58
CA THR A 59 16.19 2.57 0.13
C THR A 59 16.75 3.60 -0.86
N LYS A 60 17.30 3.15 -1.99
CA LYS A 60 17.84 4.02 -3.04
C LYS A 60 16.77 4.57 -3.98
N TYR A 61 15.73 3.78 -4.26
CA TYR A 61 14.62 4.09 -5.15
C TYR A 61 13.29 3.84 -4.42
N PRO A 62 12.84 4.78 -3.56
CA PRO A 62 11.62 4.61 -2.79
C PRO A 62 10.35 4.46 -3.65
N GLY A 63 10.37 4.95 -4.89
CA GLY A 63 9.27 4.80 -5.85
C GLY A 63 9.28 3.48 -6.63
N LEU A 64 10.21 2.56 -6.39
CA LEU A 64 10.34 1.30 -7.12
C LEU A 64 9.23 0.31 -6.70
N LEU A 65 8.03 0.53 -7.25
CA LEU A 65 6.79 -0.13 -6.86
C LEU A 65 6.89 -1.65 -6.89
N VAL A 66 7.49 -2.21 -7.94
CA VAL A 66 7.63 -3.66 -8.10
C VAL A 66 8.52 -4.29 -7.01
N ALA A 67 9.56 -3.59 -6.55
CA ALA A 67 10.39 -4.07 -5.45
C ALA A 67 9.61 -4.10 -4.14
N HIS A 68 8.81 -3.06 -3.87
CA HIS A 68 7.88 -3.06 -2.75
C HIS A 68 6.85 -4.20 -2.83
N LYS A 69 6.26 -4.45 -4.00
CA LYS A 69 5.33 -5.59 -4.22
C LYS A 69 6.02 -6.93 -3.90
N HIS A 70 7.27 -7.12 -4.32
CA HIS A 70 8.04 -8.33 -3.99
C HIS A 70 8.35 -8.47 -2.49
N LEU A 71 8.76 -7.39 -1.83
CA LEU A 71 9.06 -7.37 -0.40
C LEU A 71 7.79 -7.68 0.41
N ALA A 72 6.69 -6.98 0.16
CA ALA A 72 5.42 -7.20 0.85
C ALA A 72 4.97 -8.66 0.74
N ARG A 73 4.90 -9.22 -0.48
CA ARG A 73 4.47 -10.60 -0.71
C ARG A 73 5.35 -11.62 0.01
N ASN A 74 6.67 -11.48 -0.06
CA ASN A 74 7.57 -12.46 0.54
C ASN A 74 7.62 -12.32 2.07
N TYR A 75 7.58 -11.10 2.61
CA TYR A 75 7.48 -10.91 4.06
C TYR A 75 6.17 -11.47 4.61
N MET A 76 5.03 -11.33 3.92
CA MET A 76 3.79 -12.01 4.30
C MET A 76 3.94 -13.53 4.32
N ARG A 77 4.53 -14.11 3.26
CA ARG A 77 4.78 -15.57 3.19
C ARG A 77 5.70 -16.10 4.29
N LEU A 78 6.60 -15.27 4.79
CA LEU A 78 7.52 -15.59 5.89
C LEU A 78 6.95 -15.23 7.27
N ASN A 79 5.65 -14.89 7.36
CA ASN A 79 4.98 -14.43 8.57
C ASN A 79 5.62 -13.19 9.23
N GLN A 80 6.38 -12.39 8.47
CA GLN A 80 7.01 -11.14 8.90
C GLN A 80 6.06 -9.96 8.66
N LYS A 81 4.85 -10.03 9.22
CA LYS A 81 3.75 -9.07 8.98
C LYS A 81 4.15 -7.60 9.19
N ALA A 82 4.97 -7.31 10.20
CA ALA A 82 5.42 -5.94 10.48
C ALA A 82 6.26 -5.32 9.34
N LYS A 83 7.14 -6.11 8.70
CA LYS A 83 7.91 -5.64 7.54
C LYS A 83 7.04 -5.55 6.29
N ALA A 84 6.17 -6.55 6.09
CA ALA A 84 5.21 -6.49 5.00
C ALA A 84 4.35 -5.22 5.06
N TRP A 85 3.88 -4.86 6.26
CA TRP A 85 3.11 -3.64 6.51
C TRP A 85 3.82 -2.37 6.03
N GLN A 86 5.12 -2.24 6.26
CA GLN A 86 5.89 -1.08 5.81
C GLN A 86 5.83 -0.92 4.28
N HIS A 87 5.98 -2.03 3.55
CA HIS A 87 5.95 -2.00 2.10
C HIS A 87 4.53 -1.91 1.53
N LEU A 88 3.52 -2.51 2.17
CA LEU A 88 2.12 -2.34 1.78
C LEU A 88 1.70 -0.87 1.83
N LYS A 89 2.11 -0.13 2.89
CA LYS A 89 1.89 1.32 2.97
C LYS A 89 2.65 2.10 1.89
N ALA A 90 3.86 1.67 1.53
CA ALA A 90 4.60 2.30 0.44
C ALA A 90 3.86 2.11 -0.90
N ILE A 91 3.39 0.90 -1.17
CA ILE A 91 2.60 0.59 -2.38
C ILE A 91 1.35 1.48 -2.45
N ASP A 92 0.60 1.62 -1.35
CA ASP A 92 -0.62 2.42 -1.31
C ASP A 92 -0.38 3.93 -1.51
N LYS A 93 0.82 4.41 -1.17
CA LYS A 93 1.25 5.81 -1.43
C LYS A 93 1.72 6.04 -2.86
N ILE A 94 2.36 5.03 -3.45
CA ILE A 94 2.97 5.11 -4.78
C ILE A 94 1.95 4.85 -5.88
N SER A 95 1.00 3.93 -5.64
CA SER A 95 0.05 3.47 -6.65
C SER A 95 -1.39 3.74 -6.25
N SER A 96 -2.16 4.33 -7.18
CA SER A 96 -3.62 4.43 -7.10
C SER A 96 -4.34 3.19 -7.67
N GLU A 97 -3.60 2.15 -8.05
CA GLU A 97 -4.15 0.92 -8.62
C GLU A 97 -5.12 0.23 -7.63
N ILE A 98 -6.29 -0.14 -8.15
CA ILE A 98 -7.31 -0.89 -7.41
C ILE A 98 -7.14 -2.38 -7.74
N ASP A 99 -6.20 -3.02 -7.06
CA ASP A 99 -5.98 -4.47 -7.13
C ASP A 99 -6.70 -5.18 -5.97
N ILE A 100 -7.62 -6.10 -6.28
CA ILE A 100 -8.50 -6.73 -5.28
C ILE A 100 -7.71 -7.44 -4.18
N PRO A 101 -6.78 -8.38 -4.50
CA PRO A 101 -6.02 -9.08 -3.46
C PRO A 101 -5.20 -8.13 -2.59
N PHE A 102 -4.59 -7.11 -3.18
CA PHE A 102 -3.82 -6.11 -2.45
C PHE A 102 -4.69 -5.27 -1.49
N LYS A 103 -5.80 -4.70 -1.97
CA LYS A 103 -6.69 -3.86 -1.15
C LYS A 103 -7.38 -4.68 -0.05
N MET A 104 -7.75 -5.94 -0.32
CA MET A 104 -8.25 -6.86 0.72
C MET A 104 -7.17 -7.14 1.78
N THR A 105 -5.92 -7.41 1.36
CA THR A 105 -4.80 -7.59 2.30
C THR A 105 -4.57 -6.34 3.15
N LEU A 106 -4.67 -5.14 2.58
CA LEU A 106 -4.58 -3.90 3.33
C LEU A 106 -5.73 -3.78 4.34
N ALA A 107 -6.96 -4.05 3.93
CA ALA A 107 -8.12 -4.00 4.81
C ALA A 107 -7.94 -4.93 6.02
N ASP A 108 -7.54 -6.18 5.79
CA ASP A 108 -7.27 -7.15 6.84
C ASP A 108 -6.16 -6.66 7.80
N MET A 109 -5.08 -6.09 7.26
CA MET A 109 -3.97 -5.57 8.07
C MET A 109 -4.36 -4.33 8.91
N TYR A 110 -5.25 -3.47 8.40
CA TYR A 110 -5.82 -2.37 9.18
C TYR A 110 -6.76 -2.87 10.25
N GLU A 111 -7.58 -3.88 9.94
CA GLU A 111 -8.49 -4.51 10.90
C GLU A 111 -7.71 -5.18 12.05
N GLU A 112 -6.66 -5.93 11.75
CA GLU A 112 -5.77 -6.54 12.76
C GLU A 112 -5.15 -5.49 13.71
N LYS A 113 -5.12 -4.22 13.30
CA LYS A 113 -4.62 -3.08 14.08
C LYS A 113 -5.73 -2.31 14.81
N GLY A 114 -6.98 -2.75 14.72
CA GLY A 114 -8.15 -2.06 15.27
C GLY A 114 -8.56 -0.82 14.47
N MET A 115 -7.97 -0.58 13.30
CA MET A 115 -8.23 0.60 12.47
C MET A 115 -9.38 0.31 11.49
N LEU A 116 -10.58 0.08 12.03
CA LEU A 116 -11.74 -0.35 11.25
C LEU A 116 -12.16 0.65 10.16
N ASP A 117 -12.06 1.95 10.43
CA ASP A 117 -12.36 2.99 9.43
C ASP A 117 -11.45 2.86 8.19
N SER A 118 -10.15 2.63 8.41
CA SER A 118 -9.18 2.45 7.33
C SER A 118 -9.41 1.13 6.59
N ALA A 119 -9.78 0.06 7.31
CA ALA A 119 -10.15 -1.20 6.68
C ALA A 119 -11.39 -1.03 5.77
N LEU A 120 -12.43 -0.39 6.29
CA LEU A 120 -13.67 -0.12 5.54
C LEU A 120 -13.43 0.79 4.33
N TYR A 121 -12.56 1.80 4.46
CA TYR A 121 -12.16 2.66 3.34
C TYR A 121 -11.63 1.84 2.16
N HIS A 122 -10.68 0.92 2.38
CA HIS A 122 -10.11 0.13 1.28
C HIS A 122 -11.12 -0.83 0.64
N VAL A 123 -12.05 -1.40 1.42
CA VAL A 123 -13.12 -2.24 0.87
C VAL A 123 -14.14 -1.41 0.09
N THR A 124 -14.38 -0.16 0.51
CA THR A 124 -15.24 0.78 -0.21
C THR A 124 -14.67 1.12 -1.58
N LEU A 125 -13.36 1.40 -1.67
CA LEU A 125 -12.69 1.61 -2.96
C LEU A 125 -12.86 0.42 -3.91
N LEU A 126 -12.80 -0.81 -3.38
CA LEU A 126 -13.06 -2.01 -4.18
C LEU A 126 -14.52 -2.07 -4.62
N LYS A 127 -15.47 -1.81 -3.73
CA LYS A 127 -16.91 -1.85 -4.03
C LYS A 127 -17.29 -0.87 -5.14
N GLU A 128 -16.65 0.29 -5.17
CA GLU A 128 -16.87 1.35 -6.16
C GLU A 128 -16.08 1.14 -7.46
N SER A 129 -15.21 0.13 -7.52
CA SER A 129 -14.40 -0.14 -8.71
C SER A 129 -15.19 -0.78 -9.85
N ASP A 130 -14.87 -0.36 -11.06
CA ASP A 130 -15.38 -0.97 -12.28
C ASP A 130 -14.72 -2.33 -12.56
N GLY A 131 -15.35 -3.14 -13.42
CA GLY A 131 -14.76 -4.39 -13.91
C GLY A 131 -14.87 -5.60 -12.97
N LEU A 132 -15.52 -5.46 -11.81
CA LEU A 132 -15.79 -6.59 -10.93
C LEU A 132 -16.81 -7.58 -11.53
N ASN A 133 -16.49 -8.86 -11.46
CA ASN A 133 -17.46 -9.93 -11.77
C ASN A 133 -18.46 -10.13 -10.62
N ALA A 134 -19.53 -10.89 -10.87
CA ALA A 134 -20.61 -11.09 -9.89
C ALA A 134 -20.12 -11.70 -8.56
N GLU A 135 -19.19 -12.64 -8.63
CA GLU A 135 -18.63 -13.30 -7.44
C GLU A 135 -17.77 -12.32 -6.62
N GLN A 136 -16.90 -11.56 -7.27
CA GLN A 136 -16.11 -10.52 -6.62
C GLN A 136 -17.00 -9.47 -5.96
N LYS A 137 -18.05 -8.99 -6.65
CA LYS A 137 -19.02 -8.05 -6.08
C LYS A 137 -19.67 -8.61 -4.81
N LYS A 138 -20.08 -9.89 -4.83
CA LYS A 138 -20.68 -10.55 -3.68
C LYS A 138 -19.70 -10.64 -2.50
N GLN A 139 -18.46 -11.04 -2.76
CA GLN A 139 -17.42 -11.15 -1.73
C GLN A 139 -17.09 -9.79 -1.11
N ILE A 140 -16.90 -8.75 -1.93
CA ILE A 140 -16.61 -7.39 -1.49
C ILE A 140 -17.79 -6.80 -0.72
N GLU A 141 -19.03 -7.01 -1.19
CA GLU A 141 -20.24 -6.56 -0.51
C GLU A 141 -20.40 -7.21 0.87
N PHE A 142 -20.15 -8.51 0.97
CA PHE A 142 -20.18 -9.22 2.25
C PHE A 142 -19.16 -8.63 3.22
N ARG A 143 -17.91 -8.45 2.76
CA ARG A 143 -16.84 -7.88 3.57
C ARG A 143 -17.13 -6.44 4.01
N PHE A 144 -17.69 -5.63 3.11
CA PHE A 144 -18.11 -4.26 3.40
C PHE A 144 -19.12 -4.23 4.55
N LYS A 145 -20.20 -5.04 4.45
CA LYS A 145 -21.25 -5.12 5.47
C LYS A 145 -20.73 -5.60 6.81
N GLU A 146 -19.81 -6.56 6.80
CA GLU A 146 -19.18 -7.07 8.02
C GLU A 146 -18.41 -5.95 8.75
N LEU A 147 -17.55 -5.22 8.05
CA LEU A 147 -16.77 -4.12 8.62
C LEU A 147 -17.66 -2.95 9.05
N GLU A 148 -18.67 -2.60 8.25
CA GLU A 148 -19.64 -1.55 8.58
C GLU A 148 -20.42 -1.89 9.86
N PHE A 149 -20.91 -3.13 9.97
CA PHE A 149 -21.61 -3.60 11.16
C PHE A 149 -20.71 -3.50 12.41
N ARG A 150 -19.47 -3.99 12.32
CA ARG A 150 -18.52 -3.95 13.44
C ARG A 150 -18.20 -2.53 13.86
N LEU A 151 -17.96 -1.64 12.90
CA LEU A 151 -17.70 -0.23 13.17
C LEU A 151 -18.88 0.41 13.94
N LYS A 152 -20.12 0.16 13.51
CA LYS A 152 -21.33 0.64 14.20
C LYS A 152 -21.48 0.03 15.60
N ALA A 153 -21.23 -1.27 15.75
CA ALA A 153 -21.33 -1.97 17.03
C ALA A 153 -20.33 -1.41 18.06
N TYR A 154 -19.09 -1.09 17.66
CA TYR A 154 -18.12 -0.46 18.55
C TYR A 154 -18.47 0.99 18.92
N ALA A 155 -19.18 1.70 18.05
CA ALA A 155 -19.65 3.06 18.33
C ALA A 155 -20.89 3.10 19.24
N SER A 156 -21.57 1.95 19.45
CA SER A 156 -22.77 1.83 20.28
C SER A 156 -22.76 0.50 21.03
N PRO A 157 -21.86 0.33 22.01
CA PRO A 157 -21.81 -0.89 22.81
C PRO A 157 -23.14 -1.06 23.57
N LEU A 158 -23.63 -2.29 23.61
CA LEU A 158 -24.73 -2.64 24.51
C LEU A 158 -24.12 -2.79 25.91
N ASP A 159 -24.56 -1.94 26.84
CA ASP A 159 -24.25 -2.04 28.27
C ASP A 159 -24.93 -3.26 28.91
#